data_AF-A0A7G9R6N2-F1
#
_entry.id   AF-A0A7G9R6N2-F1
#
_cell.length_a   1.000
_cell.length_b   1.000
_cell.length_c   1.000
_cell.angle_alpha   90.00
_cell.angle_beta   90.00
_cell.angle_gamma   90.00
#
_symmetry.space_group_name_H-M   'P 1'
#
loop_
_entity.id
_entity.type
_entity.pdbx_description
1 polymer ?
#
loop_
_entity_poly.entity_id
_entity_poly.type
_entity_poly.pdbx_seq_one_letter_code
_entity_poly.pdbx_strand_id
1 'polypeptide(L)'
;MTGTPLRVGTRASLLARTQSGHVADALAAALDRDVVLVEVTTAGDVSAAPLVSFGGVGVFVSALRDALVRGDVDVAVHSLKDLPTAEHPDIALAAVPLREDPRDVVVARDGLTLGELGPGARVGTGSPRRASQLHALGLGFDVAGIRGNVDTRIRKVREGEYEAVVLARAGVARLGRLDEVTEVLDPLQMLPAPGQGALAIECLRVRSDLVDDVRQALEDPRTRAAVTAERVVLADLEAGCSAPVGALAEVAEGDDGDELWIRAVALSLDGSLAVRRSMTGRPEDAAGVGHRLAEEMVVDGAGSLLEERVP
;
A
#
# COMPACT_ATOMS: atom_id res chain seq x y z
N MET A 1 7.94 -10.63 -34.98
CA MET A 1 7.59 -10.92 -33.57
C MET A 1 6.95 -12.29 -33.52
N THR A 2 7.72 -13.30 -33.14
CA THR A 2 7.32 -14.72 -33.17
C THR A 2 7.58 -15.33 -31.81
N GLY A 3 6.63 -15.18 -30.90
CA GLY A 3 6.62 -15.78 -29.57
C GLY A 3 5.26 -15.57 -28.92
N THR A 4 4.86 -16.47 -28.02
CA THR A 4 3.64 -16.29 -27.23
C THR A 4 3.76 -14.99 -26.41
N PRO A 5 2.76 -14.09 -26.43
CA PRO A 5 2.84 -12.84 -25.68
C PRO A 5 2.96 -13.11 -24.18
N LEU A 6 3.67 -12.24 -23.46
CA LEU A 6 3.73 -12.26 -22.00
C LEU A 6 2.40 -11.72 -21.45
N ARG A 7 1.76 -12.46 -20.54
CA ARG A 7 0.44 -12.10 -20.00
C ARG A 7 0.59 -11.45 -18.63
N VAL A 8 0.22 -10.18 -18.53
CA VAL A 8 0.21 -9.43 -17.27
C VAL A 8 -1.21 -9.41 -16.71
N GLY A 9 -1.40 -10.07 -15.57
CA GLY A 9 -2.66 -10.10 -14.83
C GLY A 9 -2.98 -8.77 -14.17
N THR A 10 -4.23 -8.34 -14.29
CA THR A 10 -4.75 -7.12 -13.66
C THR A 10 -6.16 -7.30 -13.14
N ARG A 11 -6.57 -6.48 -12.18
CA ARG A 11 -7.98 -6.38 -11.75
C ARG A 11 -8.74 -5.42 -12.68
N ALA A 12 -10.07 -5.54 -12.71
CA ALA A 12 -10.92 -4.70 -13.58
C ALA A 12 -10.90 -3.19 -13.23
N SER A 13 -10.58 -2.83 -11.99
CA SER A 13 -10.59 -1.42 -11.55
C SER A 13 -9.64 -0.55 -12.38
N LEU A 14 -10.04 0.68 -12.69
CA LEU A 14 -9.24 1.61 -13.49
C LEU A 14 -7.80 1.76 -12.96
N LEU A 15 -7.64 1.97 -11.65
CA LEU A 15 -6.32 2.09 -11.03
C LEU A 15 -5.45 0.84 -11.23
N ALA A 16 -6.03 -0.36 -11.10
CA ALA A 16 -5.30 -1.61 -11.31
C ALA A 16 -4.88 -1.76 -12.77
N ARG A 17 -5.78 -1.48 -13.73
CA ARG A 17 -5.45 -1.51 -15.16
C ARG A 17 -4.37 -0.49 -15.53
N THR A 18 -4.42 0.71 -14.96
CA THR A 18 -3.37 1.72 -15.16
C THR A 18 -2.02 1.27 -14.59
N GLN A 19 -2.00 0.72 -13.37
CA GLN A 19 -0.78 0.18 -12.75
C GLN A 19 -0.18 -0.96 -13.58
N SER A 20 -1.01 -1.93 -13.97
CA SER A 20 -0.58 -3.05 -14.81
C SER A 20 -0.17 -2.63 -16.21
N GLY A 21 -0.81 -1.62 -16.78
CA GLY A 21 -0.45 -1.03 -18.07
C GLY A 21 0.95 -0.44 -18.05
N HIS A 22 1.28 0.40 -17.05
CA HIS A 22 2.64 0.95 -16.91
C HIS A 22 3.71 -0.14 -16.79
N VAL A 23 3.42 -1.21 -16.03
CA VAL A 23 4.32 -2.36 -15.91
C VAL A 23 4.44 -3.11 -17.23
N ALA A 24 3.33 -3.34 -17.94
CA ALA A 24 3.32 -4.02 -19.22
C ALA A 24 4.14 -3.27 -20.27
N ASP A 25 4.00 -1.94 -20.35
CA ASP A 25 4.76 -1.09 -21.25
C ASP A 25 6.26 -1.15 -20.94
N ALA A 26 6.64 -1.10 -19.67
CA ALA A 26 8.03 -1.21 -19.23
C ALA A 26 8.63 -2.59 -19.55
N LEU A 27 7.89 -3.67 -19.32
CA LEU A 27 8.32 -5.03 -19.68
C LEU A 27 8.43 -5.23 -21.20
N ALA A 28 7.47 -4.69 -21.97
CA ALA A 28 7.51 -4.79 -23.42
C ALA A 28 8.75 -4.12 -24.00
N ALA A 29 9.08 -2.92 -23.49
CA ALA A 29 10.26 -2.17 -23.89
C ALA A 29 11.57 -2.85 -23.46
N ALA A 30 11.65 -3.34 -22.22
CA ALA A 30 12.87 -3.94 -21.69
C ALA A 30 13.18 -5.33 -22.28
N LEU A 31 12.15 -6.12 -22.61
CA LEU A 31 12.30 -7.50 -23.07
C LEU A 31 12.17 -7.67 -24.59
N ASP A 32 11.90 -6.58 -25.33
CA ASP A 32 11.60 -6.60 -26.77
C ASP A 32 10.55 -7.68 -27.13
N ARG A 33 9.47 -7.75 -26.32
CA ARG A 33 8.47 -8.81 -26.37
C ARG A 33 7.05 -8.24 -26.33
N ASP A 34 6.14 -8.89 -27.05
CA ASP A 34 4.70 -8.62 -26.92
C ASP A 34 4.22 -8.86 -25.48
N VAL A 35 3.55 -7.87 -24.90
CA VAL A 35 2.92 -7.95 -23.58
C VAL A 35 1.44 -7.62 -23.71
N VAL A 36 0.58 -8.45 -23.11
CA VAL A 36 -0.88 -8.25 -23.12
C VAL A 36 -1.43 -8.23 -21.70
N LEU A 37 -2.39 -7.35 -21.45
CA LEU A 37 -3.13 -7.33 -20.19
C LEU A 37 -4.23 -8.39 -20.18
N VAL A 38 -4.32 -9.14 -19.09
CA VAL A 38 -5.36 -10.14 -18.85
C VAL A 38 -6.13 -9.74 -17.60
N GLU A 39 -7.41 -9.42 -17.76
CA GLU A 39 -8.28 -9.09 -16.63
C GLU A 39 -8.67 -10.36 -15.87
N VAL A 40 -8.35 -10.38 -14.57
CA VAL A 40 -8.72 -11.43 -13.64
C VAL A 40 -9.89 -10.91 -12.81
N THR A 41 -11.07 -11.48 -13.04
CA THR A 41 -12.29 -11.10 -12.30
C THR A 41 -12.32 -11.79 -10.95
N THR A 42 -12.54 -11.02 -9.87
CA THR A 42 -12.64 -11.56 -8.50
C THR A 42 -14.08 -11.52 -7.98
N ALA A 43 -14.43 -12.38 -7.03
CA ALA A 43 -15.74 -12.32 -6.36
C ALA A 43 -15.95 -11.00 -5.58
N GLY A 44 -14.86 -10.37 -5.11
CA GLY A 44 -14.88 -9.09 -4.43
C GLY A 44 -15.14 -7.88 -5.34
N ASP A 45 -14.96 -8.01 -6.65
CA ASP A 45 -15.30 -6.95 -7.62
C ASP A 45 -16.82 -6.89 -7.90
N VAL A 46 -17.56 -7.93 -7.50
CA VAL A 46 -19.01 -8.08 -7.78
C VAL A 46 -19.89 -7.92 -6.53
N SER A 47 -19.32 -7.83 -5.33
CA SER A 47 -20.08 -7.85 -4.07
C SER A 47 -19.96 -6.57 -3.23
N ALA A 48 -21.09 -6.16 -2.62
CA ALA A 48 -21.21 -5.00 -1.75
C ALA A 48 -20.91 -5.26 -0.26
N ALA A 49 -20.63 -6.51 0.14
CA ALA A 49 -20.47 -6.86 1.56
C ALA A 49 -19.13 -6.35 2.17
N PRO A 50 -19.04 -6.20 3.50
CA PRO A 50 -17.81 -5.77 4.18
C PRO A 50 -16.55 -6.56 3.83
N LEU A 51 -15.41 -5.87 3.65
CA LEU A 51 -14.08 -6.50 3.50
C LEU A 51 -13.78 -7.48 4.64
N VAL A 52 -14.24 -7.16 5.85
CA VAL A 52 -14.15 -8.02 7.05
C VAL A 52 -14.97 -9.30 6.89
N SER A 53 -16.13 -9.24 6.20
CA SER A 53 -16.99 -10.40 5.96
C SER A 53 -16.49 -11.37 4.89
N PHE A 54 -15.43 -10.99 4.16
CA PHE A 54 -14.78 -11.84 3.15
C PHE A 54 -13.46 -12.46 3.63
N GLY A 55 -13.11 -12.33 4.91
CA GLY A 55 -11.80 -12.77 5.42
C GLY A 55 -10.66 -11.78 5.14
N GLY A 56 -10.98 -10.50 4.87
CA GLY A 56 -10.01 -9.42 4.74
C GLY A 56 -9.52 -9.13 3.32
N VAL A 57 -8.46 -8.33 3.23
CA VAL A 57 -7.80 -7.86 1.98
C VAL A 57 -7.33 -9.02 1.09
N GLY A 58 -7.17 -10.23 1.65
CA GLY A 58 -6.68 -11.43 0.97
C GLY A 58 -7.49 -11.89 -0.24
N VAL A 59 -8.78 -11.55 -0.35
CA VAL A 59 -9.64 -12.01 -1.47
C VAL A 59 -9.24 -11.42 -2.82
N PHE A 60 -8.67 -10.21 -2.85
CA PHE A 60 -8.22 -9.59 -4.09
C PHE A 60 -6.85 -10.09 -4.53
N VAL A 61 -5.99 -10.40 -3.57
CA VAL A 61 -4.65 -10.94 -3.81
C VAL A 61 -4.74 -12.40 -4.25
N SER A 62 -5.64 -13.18 -3.64
CA SER A 62 -5.77 -14.61 -3.93
C SER A 62 -6.13 -14.85 -5.39
N ALA A 63 -7.06 -14.10 -5.98
CA ALA A 63 -7.49 -14.37 -7.36
C ALA A 63 -6.39 -14.19 -8.42
N LEU A 64 -5.54 -13.15 -8.29
CA LEU A 64 -4.41 -12.94 -9.19
C LEU A 64 -3.31 -13.99 -8.97
N ARG A 65 -3.04 -14.35 -7.70
CA ARG A 65 -2.11 -15.43 -7.37
C ARG A 65 -2.61 -16.80 -7.87
N ASP A 66 -3.90 -17.08 -7.78
CA ASP A 66 -4.51 -18.29 -8.32
C ASP A 66 -4.40 -18.33 -9.85
N ALA A 67 -4.56 -17.19 -10.52
CA ALA A 67 -4.36 -17.07 -11.97
C ALA A 67 -2.89 -17.32 -12.37
N LEU A 68 -1.92 -16.85 -11.57
CA LEU A 68 -0.50 -17.21 -11.74
C LEU A 68 -0.30 -18.72 -11.60
N VAL A 69 -0.82 -19.33 -10.52
CA VAL A 69 -0.67 -20.77 -10.23
C VAL A 69 -1.31 -21.65 -11.31
N ARG A 70 -2.48 -21.26 -11.82
CA ARG A 70 -3.12 -21.96 -12.96
C ARG A 70 -2.40 -21.74 -14.29
N GLY A 71 -1.50 -20.76 -14.37
CA GLY A 71 -0.82 -20.38 -15.60
C GLY A 71 -1.70 -19.57 -16.56
N ASP A 72 -2.78 -18.96 -16.07
CA ASP A 72 -3.66 -18.07 -16.85
C ASP A 72 -2.94 -16.75 -17.20
N VAL A 73 -2.04 -16.31 -16.32
CA VAL A 73 -1.16 -15.14 -16.47
C VAL A 73 0.28 -15.52 -16.11
N ASP A 74 1.25 -14.76 -16.61
CA ASP A 74 2.68 -14.99 -16.38
C ASP A 74 3.24 -14.06 -15.29
N VAL A 75 2.68 -12.85 -15.19
CA VAL A 75 3.07 -11.80 -14.24
C VAL A 75 1.82 -11.25 -13.57
N ALA A 76 1.83 -11.01 -12.26
CA ALA A 76 0.78 -10.28 -11.55
C ALA A 76 1.30 -8.97 -10.97
N VAL A 77 0.49 -7.91 -11.04
CA VAL A 77 0.84 -6.57 -10.55
C VAL A 77 -0.09 -6.19 -9.41
N HIS A 78 0.50 -5.82 -8.28
CA HIS A 78 -0.23 -5.42 -7.09
C HIS A 78 0.26 -4.07 -6.57
N SER A 79 -0.61 -3.34 -5.87
CA SER A 79 -0.13 -2.34 -4.92
C SER A 79 0.46 -3.10 -3.72
N LEU A 80 1.73 -2.83 -3.38
CA LEU A 80 2.46 -3.66 -2.40
C LEU A 80 1.80 -3.68 -1.01
N LYS A 81 1.23 -2.56 -0.59
CA LYS A 81 0.50 -2.44 0.69
C LYS A 81 -0.71 -3.37 0.83
N ASP A 82 -1.22 -3.90 -0.28
CA ASP A 82 -2.37 -4.81 -0.29
C ASP A 82 -1.93 -6.28 -0.21
N LEU A 83 -0.63 -6.58 -0.37
CA LEU A 83 -0.10 -7.94 -0.29
C LEU A 83 0.08 -8.40 1.16
N PRO A 84 -0.29 -9.65 1.50
CA PRO A 84 0.06 -10.28 2.78
C PRO A 84 1.57 -10.20 3.04
N THR A 85 1.96 -10.06 4.30
CA THR A 85 3.36 -10.09 4.73
C THR A 85 3.98 -11.48 4.53
N ALA A 86 3.20 -12.53 4.77
CA ALA A 86 3.61 -13.92 4.53
C ALA A 86 3.87 -14.18 3.04
N GLU A 87 5.00 -14.84 2.77
CA GLU A 87 5.36 -15.29 1.44
C GLU A 87 4.48 -16.44 0.97
N HIS A 88 4.31 -16.55 -0.35
CA HIS A 88 3.68 -17.70 -0.97
C HIS A 88 4.77 -18.67 -1.45
N PRO A 89 4.65 -19.99 -1.21
CA PRO A 89 5.71 -20.95 -1.55
C PRO A 89 6.01 -20.96 -3.07
N ASP A 90 4.98 -20.97 -3.90
CA ASP A 90 5.13 -21.10 -5.36
C ASP A 90 5.30 -19.78 -6.12
N ILE A 91 5.18 -18.64 -5.44
CA ILE A 91 5.18 -17.31 -6.09
C ILE A 91 6.34 -16.51 -5.54
N ALA A 92 7.10 -15.90 -6.44
CA ALA A 92 8.19 -15.01 -6.12
C ALA A 92 7.76 -13.55 -6.32
N LEU A 93 8.13 -12.67 -5.37
CA LEU A 93 8.14 -11.23 -5.58
C LEU A 93 9.33 -10.88 -6.50
N ALA A 94 9.11 -10.98 -7.80
CA ALA A 94 10.13 -10.85 -8.82
C ALA A 94 10.79 -9.47 -8.79
N ALA A 95 9.99 -8.41 -8.75
CA ALA A 95 10.48 -7.03 -8.73
C ALA A 95 9.65 -6.11 -7.82
N VAL A 96 10.30 -5.08 -7.28
CA VAL A 96 9.66 -3.91 -6.67
C VAL A 96 10.15 -2.67 -7.44
N PRO A 97 9.31 -2.07 -8.31
CA PRO A 97 9.69 -0.89 -9.07
C PRO A 97 9.82 0.36 -8.20
N LEU A 98 10.41 1.41 -8.78
CA LEU A 98 10.55 2.71 -8.16
C LEU A 98 9.24 3.16 -7.50
N ARG A 99 9.33 3.52 -6.22
CA ARG A 99 8.20 3.95 -5.41
C ARG A 99 7.64 5.28 -5.91
N GLU A 100 6.32 5.34 -6.07
CA GLU A 100 5.62 6.62 -6.16
C GLU A 100 5.47 7.24 -4.76
N ASP A 101 5.23 8.55 -4.68
CA ASP A 101 5.08 9.28 -3.42
C ASP A 101 4.14 8.54 -2.42
N PRO A 102 4.67 8.11 -1.26
CA PRO A 102 3.95 7.25 -0.33
C PRO A 102 2.96 8.02 0.54
N ARG A 103 2.93 9.36 0.49
CA ARG A 103 2.10 10.17 1.40
C ARG A 103 0.61 9.94 1.19
N ASP A 104 -0.15 10.21 2.25
CA ASP A 104 -1.59 10.34 2.16
C ASP A 104 -1.96 11.77 1.73
N VAL A 105 -3.11 11.90 1.06
CA VAL A 105 -3.66 13.18 0.60
C VAL A 105 -5.08 13.35 1.08
N VAL A 106 -5.48 14.61 1.23
CA VAL A 106 -6.85 15.02 1.46
C VAL A 106 -7.45 15.48 0.14
N VAL A 107 -8.71 15.08 -0.09
CA VAL A 107 -9.60 15.72 -1.05
C VAL A 107 -10.79 16.21 -0.25
N ALA A 108 -10.86 17.53 -0.04
CA ALA A 108 -11.93 18.16 0.72
C ALA A 108 -12.83 19.02 -0.16
N ARG A 109 -14.04 19.31 0.35
CA ARG A 109 -14.91 20.32 -0.24
C ARG A 109 -14.23 21.69 -0.21
N ASP A 110 -14.64 22.55 -1.14
CA ASP A 110 -14.25 23.97 -1.18
C ASP A 110 -12.73 24.23 -1.20
N GLY A 111 -11.90 23.23 -1.52
CA GLY A 111 -10.45 23.36 -1.54
C GLY A 111 -9.78 23.37 -0.17
N LEU A 112 -10.51 23.00 0.90
CA LEU A 112 -10.02 23.11 2.28
C LEU A 112 -8.90 22.09 2.59
N THR A 113 -8.01 22.49 3.49
CA THR A 113 -7.08 21.60 4.18
C THR A 113 -7.75 20.92 5.37
N LEU A 114 -7.13 19.87 5.90
CA LEU A 114 -7.60 19.16 7.09
C LEU A 114 -7.74 20.09 8.28
N GLY A 115 -6.80 21.02 8.48
CA GLY A 115 -6.84 21.98 9.59
C GLY A 115 -7.91 23.07 9.45
N GLU A 116 -8.43 23.29 8.24
CA GLU A 116 -9.51 24.24 7.97
C GLU A 116 -10.90 23.60 8.11
N LEU A 117 -10.97 22.27 8.14
CA LEU A 117 -12.20 21.55 8.48
C LEU A 117 -12.52 21.77 9.98
N GLY A 118 -13.73 22.21 10.27
CA GLY A 118 -14.17 22.44 11.65
C GLY A 118 -14.39 21.14 12.44
N PRO A 119 -14.48 21.21 13.79
CA PRO A 119 -14.91 20.09 14.61
C PRO A 119 -16.26 19.54 14.15
N GLY A 120 -16.41 18.22 14.19
CA GLY A 120 -17.57 17.49 13.68
C GLY A 120 -17.54 17.25 12.17
N ALA A 121 -16.54 17.75 11.44
CA ALA A 121 -16.47 17.53 10.00
C ALA A 121 -16.38 16.04 9.65
N ARG A 122 -17.17 15.62 8.66
CA ARG A 122 -17.29 14.21 8.29
C ARG A 122 -16.16 13.79 7.33
N VAL A 123 -15.17 13.06 7.83
CA VAL A 123 -13.98 12.63 7.07
C VAL A 123 -14.04 11.15 6.71
N GLY A 124 -14.01 10.84 5.42
CA GLY A 124 -14.15 9.49 4.89
C GLY A 124 -12.83 8.73 4.79
N THR A 125 -12.70 7.63 5.52
CA THR A 125 -11.63 6.64 5.32
C THR A 125 -12.09 5.23 5.70
N GLY A 126 -11.67 4.22 4.93
CA GLY A 126 -11.89 2.81 5.25
C GLY A 126 -10.69 2.14 5.92
N SER A 127 -9.63 2.91 6.22
CA SER A 127 -8.38 2.42 6.79
C SER A 127 -8.34 2.72 8.29
N PRO A 128 -8.21 1.69 9.16
CA PRO A 128 -8.03 1.89 10.60
C PRO A 128 -6.80 2.74 10.92
N ARG A 129 -5.66 2.51 10.25
CA ARG A 129 -4.46 3.35 10.34
C ARG A 129 -4.76 4.84 10.16
N ARG A 130 -5.52 5.21 9.12
CA ARG A 130 -5.87 6.61 8.88
C ARG A 130 -6.87 7.13 9.91
N ALA A 131 -7.86 6.32 10.28
CA ALA A 131 -8.86 6.72 11.27
C ALA A 131 -8.21 7.02 12.63
N SER A 132 -7.40 6.10 13.15
CA SER A 132 -6.67 6.29 14.42
C SER A 132 -5.74 7.49 14.38
N GLN A 133 -5.02 7.71 13.28
CA GLN A 133 -4.16 8.90 13.16
C GLN A 133 -4.96 10.21 13.03
N LEU A 134 -6.10 10.21 12.33
CA LEU A 134 -7.01 11.36 12.29
C LEU A 134 -7.55 11.71 13.69
N HIS A 135 -7.93 10.70 14.48
CA HIS A 135 -8.38 10.91 15.86
C HIS A 135 -7.24 11.45 16.73
N ALA A 136 -6.02 10.92 16.58
CA ALA A 136 -4.84 11.35 17.33
C ALA A 136 -4.44 12.81 17.06
N LEU A 137 -4.89 13.43 15.95
CA LEU A 137 -4.70 14.86 15.69
C LEU A 137 -5.55 15.75 16.62
N GLY A 138 -6.58 15.22 17.27
CA GLY A 138 -7.41 15.96 18.22
C GLY A 138 -8.28 17.05 17.59
N LEU A 139 -8.50 17.01 16.27
CA LEU A 139 -9.28 18.02 15.52
C LEU A 139 -10.80 17.83 15.61
N GLY A 140 -11.26 16.76 16.28
CA GLY A 140 -12.67 16.52 16.57
C GLY A 140 -13.52 16.07 15.37
N PHE A 141 -12.94 15.41 14.38
CA PHE A 141 -13.65 14.93 13.19
C PHE A 141 -14.62 13.77 13.47
N ASP A 142 -15.72 13.73 12.71
CA ASP A 142 -16.55 12.53 12.54
C ASP A 142 -15.92 11.63 11.48
N VAL A 143 -15.06 10.70 11.90
CA VAL A 143 -14.37 9.79 10.99
C VAL A 143 -15.31 8.65 10.62
N ALA A 144 -15.75 8.63 9.35
CA ALA A 144 -16.73 7.67 8.86
C ALA A 144 -16.12 6.71 7.82
N GLY A 145 -16.52 5.44 7.91
CA GLY A 145 -16.14 4.42 6.94
C GLY A 145 -16.57 4.79 5.51
N ILE A 146 -15.68 4.63 4.53
CA ILE A 146 -15.98 4.85 3.10
C ILE A 146 -15.52 3.67 2.25
N ARG A 147 -16.29 3.36 1.21
CA ARG A 147 -15.95 2.36 0.18
C ARG A 147 -16.10 2.92 -1.23
N GLY A 148 -15.61 2.14 -2.19
CA GLY A 148 -15.50 2.50 -3.59
C GLY A 148 -14.04 2.72 -3.99
N ASN A 149 -13.82 2.78 -5.31
CA ASN A 149 -12.55 3.18 -5.90
C ASN A 149 -12.29 4.68 -5.68
N VAL A 150 -11.13 5.17 -6.13
CA VAL A 150 -10.73 6.59 -5.99
C VAL A 150 -11.82 7.52 -6.54
N ASP A 151 -12.35 7.23 -7.72
CA ASP A 151 -13.35 8.08 -8.37
C ASP A 151 -14.65 8.19 -7.57
N THR A 152 -15.13 7.06 -7.06
CA THR A 152 -16.33 7.01 -6.21
C THR A 152 -16.14 7.82 -4.94
N ARG A 153 -14.95 7.74 -4.31
CA ARG A 153 -14.67 8.46 -3.07
C ARG A 153 -14.58 9.97 -3.28
N ILE A 154 -13.93 10.42 -4.36
CA ILE A 154 -13.87 11.85 -4.70
C ILE A 154 -15.28 12.38 -5.03
N ARG A 155 -16.07 11.60 -5.77
CA ARG A 155 -17.47 11.96 -6.08
C ARG A 155 -18.32 12.14 -4.82
N LYS A 156 -18.15 11.29 -3.81
CA LYS A 156 -18.86 11.41 -2.53
C LYS A 156 -18.56 12.70 -1.76
N VAL A 157 -17.38 13.29 -1.94
CA VAL A 157 -17.07 14.63 -1.39
C VAL A 157 -17.84 15.71 -2.18
N ARG A 158 -17.80 15.63 -3.51
CA ARG A 158 -18.51 16.57 -4.39
C ARG A 158 -20.03 16.57 -4.18
N GLU A 159 -20.59 15.41 -3.86
CA GLU A 159 -22.01 15.22 -3.58
C GLU A 159 -22.40 15.58 -2.14
N GLY A 160 -21.43 15.96 -1.29
CA GLY A 160 -21.67 16.37 0.10
C GLY A 160 -21.95 15.21 1.06
N GLU A 161 -21.70 13.94 0.67
CA GLU A 161 -21.81 12.81 1.60
C GLU A 161 -20.72 12.84 2.69
N TYR A 162 -19.54 13.37 2.35
CA TYR A 162 -18.40 13.60 3.23
C TYR A 162 -17.85 15.00 2.97
N GLU A 163 -17.27 15.64 3.98
CA GLU A 163 -16.60 16.94 3.82
C GLU A 163 -15.17 16.77 3.30
N ALA A 164 -14.55 15.64 3.61
CA ALA A 164 -13.27 15.26 3.02
C ALA A 164 -13.09 13.74 2.97
N VAL A 165 -12.17 13.28 2.13
CA VAL A 165 -11.69 11.89 2.13
C VAL A 165 -10.17 11.86 2.17
N VAL A 166 -9.62 10.83 2.82
CA VAL A 166 -8.17 10.58 2.83
C VAL A 166 -7.83 9.45 1.87
N LEU A 167 -6.95 9.73 0.91
CA LEU A 167 -6.53 8.82 -0.17
C LEU A 167 -5.01 8.65 -0.18
N ALA A 168 -4.51 7.64 -0.88
CA ALA A 168 -3.06 7.52 -1.09
C ALA A 168 -2.67 8.38 -2.29
N ARG A 169 -1.66 9.25 -2.16
CA ARG A 169 -1.24 10.14 -3.23
C ARG A 169 -0.93 9.39 -4.51
N ALA A 170 -0.14 8.31 -4.41
CA ALA A 170 0.23 7.46 -5.54
C ALA A 170 -0.97 6.97 -6.37
N GLY A 171 -2.09 6.62 -5.72
CA GLY A 171 -3.30 6.20 -6.42
C GLY A 171 -3.95 7.32 -7.23
N VAL A 172 -3.96 8.53 -6.67
CA VAL A 172 -4.49 9.74 -7.33
C VAL A 172 -3.56 10.19 -8.47
N ALA A 173 -2.24 10.16 -8.24
CA ALA A 173 -1.21 10.48 -9.22
C ALA A 173 -1.28 9.59 -10.45
N ARG A 174 -1.35 8.26 -10.25
CA ARG A 174 -1.45 7.28 -11.35
C ARG A 174 -2.70 7.47 -12.20
N LEU A 175 -3.78 8.01 -11.63
CA LEU A 175 -5.00 8.32 -12.36
C LEU A 175 -4.98 9.71 -13.03
N GLY A 176 -3.90 10.48 -12.88
CA GLY A 176 -3.79 11.83 -13.42
C GLY A 176 -4.72 12.84 -12.76
N ARG A 177 -5.04 12.66 -11.46
CA ARG A 177 -6.04 13.45 -10.74
C ARG A 177 -5.49 14.28 -9.58
N LEU A 178 -4.21 14.66 -9.63
CA LEU A 178 -3.55 15.42 -8.55
C LEU A 178 -4.13 16.82 -8.36
N ASP A 179 -4.81 17.37 -9.36
CA ASP A 179 -5.56 18.62 -9.31
C ASP A 179 -6.74 18.59 -8.33
N GLU A 180 -7.22 17.40 -7.95
CA GLU A 180 -8.27 17.22 -6.94
C GLU A 180 -7.73 17.27 -5.50
N VAL A 181 -6.41 17.16 -5.33
CA VAL A 181 -5.78 17.09 -4.01
C VAL A 181 -5.79 18.48 -3.38
N THR A 182 -6.43 18.61 -2.21
CA THR A 182 -6.45 19.87 -1.46
C THR A 182 -5.26 20.00 -0.52
N GLU A 183 -4.74 18.87 -0.03
CA GLU A 183 -3.59 18.84 0.88
C GLU A 183 -2.81 17.54 0.73
N VAL A 184 -1.48 17.64 0.82
CA VAL A 184 -0.59 16.48 0.97
C VAL A 184 -0.16 16.41 2.43
N LEU A 185 -0.48 15.31 3.12
CA LEU A 185 -0.19 15.17 4.54
C LEU A 185 1.27 14.80 4.77
N ASP A 186 1.92 15.53 5.67
CA ASP A 186 3.29 15.22 6.09
C ASP A 186 3.30 13.86 6.84
N PRO A 187 4.32 13.00 6.65
CA PRO A 187 4.46 11.75 7.41
C PRO A 187 4.47 11.92 8.95
N LEU A 188 4.77 13.12 9.46
CA LEU A 188 4.61 13.46 10.88
C LEU A 188 3.14 13.55 11.31
N GLN A 189 2.24 14.00 10.43
CA GLN A 189 0.79 14.06 10.66
C GLN A 189 0.13 12.71 10.38
N MET A 190 0.53 12.03 9.31
CA MET A 190 -0.09 10.81 8.82
C MET A 190 0.96 9.87 8.26
N LEU A 191 1.46 8.95 9.09
CA LEU A 191 2.44 7.97 8.65
C LEU A 191 1.78 6.96 7.68
N PRO A 192 2.32 6.75 6.46
CA PRO A 192 1.75 5.87 5.44
C PRO A 192 1.59 4.41 5.87
N ALA A 193 0.79 3.66 5.09
CA ALA A 193 0.75 2.21 5.23
C ALA A 193 2.08 1.61 4.73
N PRO A 194 2.59 0.53 5.36
CA PRO A 194 3.73 -0.24 4.86
C PRO A 194 3.56 -0.59 3.38
N GLY A 195 4.55 -0.28 2.55
CA GLY A 195 4.54 -0.48 1.11
C GLY A 195 3.66 0.47 0.30
N GLN A 196 3.05 1.50 0.91
CA GLN A 196 2.22 2.46 0.16
C GLN A 196 3.05 3.19 -0.91
N GLY A 197 2.51 3.29 -2.12
CA GLY A 197 3.21 3.90 -3.26
C GLY A 197 4.06 2.91 -4.07
N ALA A 198 4.52 1.81 -3.47
CA ALA A 198 5.22 0.76 -4.21
C ALA A 198 4.25 -0.17 -4.96
N LEU A 199 4.70 -0.68 -6.10
CA LEU A 199 4.09 -1.81 -6.77
C LEU A 199 4.87 -3.09 -6.44
N ALA A 200 4.20 -4.22 -6.56
CA ALA A 200 4.77 -5.55 -6.37
C ALA A 200 4.50 -6.38 -7.62
N ILE A 201 5.56 -6.91 -8.21
CA ILE A 201 5.50 -7.72 -9.42
C ILE A 201 5.76 -9.16 -9.05
N GLU A 202 4.75 -10.01 -9.17
CA GLU A 202 4.80 -11.41 -8.80
C GLU A 202 4.86 -12.32 -10.04
N CYS A 203 5.64 -13.38 -9.96
CA CYS A 203 5.77 -14.43 -10.98
C CYS A 203 5.79 -15.81 -10.30
N LEU A 204 5.53 -16.87 -11.05
CA LEU A 204 5.77 -18.22 -10.54
C LEU A 204 7.25 -18.45 -10.27
N ARG A 205 7.58 -18.92 -9.07
CA ARG A 205 8.95 -19.15 -8.61
C ARG A 205 9.70 -20.16 -9.49
N VAL A 206 8.99 -21.14 -10.03
CA VAL A 206 9.55 -22.16 -10.94
C VAL A 206 9.94 -21.59 -12.31
N ARG A 207 9.49 -20.39 -12.66
CA ARG A 207 9.86 -19.64 -13.87
C ARG A 207 11.00 -18.69 -13.56
N SER A 208 12.14 -19.23 -13.12
CA SER A 208 13.29 -18.44 -12.66
C SER A 208 13.84 -17.52 -13.75
N ASP A 209 13.80 -17.95 -15.01
CA ASP A 209 14.12 -17.15 -16.18
C ASP A 209 13.29 -15.86 -16.23
N LEU A 210 11.96 -15.98 -16.14
CA LEU A 210 11.06 -14.84 -16.15
C LEU A 210 11.22 -13.96 -14.90
N VAL A 211 11.47 -14.57 -13.75
CA VAL A 211 11.73 -13.84 -12.49
C VAL A 211 12.96 -12.94 -12.64
N ASP A 212 14.03 -13.44 -13.24
CA ASP A 212 15.27 -12.70 -13.44
C ASP A 212 15.10 -11.60 -14.50
N ASP A 213 14.42 -11.91 -15.61
CA ASP A 213 14.07 -10.93 -16.65
C ASP A 213 13.26 -9.75 -16.07
N VAL A 214 12.21 -10.06 -15.30
CA VAL A 214 11.34 -9.06 -14.65
C VAL A 214 12.13 -8.24 -13.62
N ARG A 215 13.00 -8.88 -12.83
CA ARG A 215 13.86 -8.20 -11.87
C ARG A 215 14.79 -7.22 -12.57
N GLN A 216 15.50 -7.67 -13.61
CA GLN A 216 16.43 -6.84 -14.34
C GLN A 216 15.73 -5.64 -14.99
N ALA A 217 14.50 -5.82 -15.47
CA ALA A 217 13.75 -4.77 -16.14
C ALA A 217 13.21 -3.69 -15.18
N LEU A 218 12.78 -4.07 -13.96
CA LEU A 218 11.93 -3.22 -13.14
C LEU A 218 12.45 -2.94 -11.73
N GLU A 219 13.40 -3.70 -11.20
CA GLU A 219 13.80 -3.59 -9.80
C GLU A 219 14.39 -2.23 -9.44
N ASP A 220 13.91 -1.64 -8.34
CA ASP A 220 14.56 -0.52 -7.67
C ASP A 220 15.08 -0.97 -6.29
N PRO A 221 16.41 -1.17 -6.12
CA PRO A 221 16.97 -1.70 -4.88
C PRO A 221 16.69 -0.84 -3.65
N ARG A 222 16.64 0.49 -3.81
CA ARG A 222 16.34 1.44 -2.71
C ARG A 222 14.90 1.29 -2.24
N THR A 223 13.94 1.21 -3.16
CA THR A 223 12.54 0.93 -2.84
C THR A 223 12.40 -0.44 -2.19
N ARG A 224 13.06 -1.48 -2.72
CA ARG A 224 13.03 -2.83 -2.14
C ARG A 224 13.51 -2.83 -0.70
N ALA A 225 14.65 -2.21 -0.40
CA ALA A 225 15.16 -2.12 0.97
C ALA A 225 14.14 -1.41 1.89
N ALA A 226 13.64 -0.24 1.47
CA ALA A 226 12.64 0.52 2.22
C ALA A 226 11.39 -0.31 2.57
N VAL A 227 10.74 -0.88 1.56
CA VAL A 227 9.50 -1.63 1.78
C VAL A 227 9.73 -2.97 2.48
N THR A 228 10.94 -3.53 2.42
CA THR A 228 11.29 -4.74 3.18
C THR A 228 11.26 -4.44 4.67
N ALA A 229 11.93 -3.37 5.11
CA ALA A 229 11.92 -2.96 6.52
C ALA A 229 10.50 -2.64 7.01
N GLU A 230 9.71 -1.89 6.22
CA GLU A 230 8.32 -1.56 6.54
C GLU A 230 7.44 -2.81 6.70
N ARG A 231 7.60 -3.80 5.81
CA ARG A 231 6.80 -5.03 5.82
C ARG A 231 7.20 -5.97 6.95
N VAL A 232 8.48 -5.99 7.35
CA VAL A 232 8.92 -6.73 8.53
C VAL A 232 8.29 -6.13 9.80
N VAL A 233 8.29 -4.80 9.94
CA VAL A 233 7.59 -4.15 11.06
C VAL A 233 6.13 -4.56 11.13
N LEU A 234 5.43 -4.55 9.99
CA LEU A 234 4.03 -5.00 9.94
C LEU A 234 3.86 -6.48 10.32
N ALA A 235 4.76 -7.35 9.86
CA ALA A 235 4.69 -8.78 10.11
C ALA A 235 4.92 -9.10 11.59
N ASP A 236 5.93 -8.50 12.19
CA ASP A 236 6.40 -8.84 13.54
C ASP A 236 5.53 -8.22 14.64
N LEU A 237 4.83 -7.13 14.35
CA LEU A 237 3.78 -6.61 15.24
C LEU A 237 2.52 -7.49 15.25
N GLU A 238 2.52 -8.62 14.52
CA GLU A 238 1.36 -9.49 14.25
C GLU A 238 0.11 -8.72 13.79
N ALA A 239 0.37 -7.55 13.23
CA ALA A 239 -0.60 -6.61 12.76
C ALA A 239 -1.12 -7.13 11.42
N GLY A 240 -2.27 -7.80 11.44
CA GLY A 240 -3.02 -8.08 10.20
C GLY A 240 -3.25 -6.77 9.40
N CYS A 241 -3.55 -6.84 8.10
CA CYS A 241 -3.67 -5.63 7.25
C CYS A 241 -4.72 -4.59 7.71
N SER A 242 -5.57 -4.93 8.69
CA SER A 242 -6.55 -4.04 9.33
C SER A 242 -6.04 -3.37 10.60
N ALA A 243 -4.80 -3.62 11.01
CA ALA A 243 -4.21 -2.99 12.18
C ALA A 243 -3.94 -1.49 11.94
N PRO A 244 -4.10 -0.63 12.97
CA PRO A 244 -3.76 0.79 12.91
C PRO A 244 -2.23 1.02 12.96
N VAL A 245 -1.49 0.40 12.04
CA VAL A 245 -0.02 0.48 11.93
C VAL A 245 0.37 1.29 10.71
N GLY A 246 1.25 2.27 10.89
CA GLY A 246 1.95 2.97 9.82
C GLY A 246 3.44 2.69 9.86
N ALA A 247 4.08 2.61 8.70
CA ALA A 247 5.53 2.56 8.59
C ALA A 247 5.98 3.21 7.29
N LEU A 248 7.05 3.99 7.36
CA LEU A 248 7.69 4.61 6.21
C LEU A 248 9.20 4.52 6.38
N ALA A 249 9.85 3.92 5.40
CA ALA A 249 11.28 3.86 5.26
C ALA A 249 11.73 4.53 3.96
N GLU A 250 12.91 5.12 4.02
CA GLU A 250 13.55 5.85 2.93
C GLU A 250 15.03 5.49 2.94
N VAL A 251 15.61 5.32 1.75
CA VAL A 251 17.07 5.17 1.59
C VAL A 251 17.61 6.49 1.09
N ALA A 252 18.54 7.09 1.84
CA ALA A 252 19.18 8.36 1.53
C ALA A 252 20.71 8.21 1.59
N GLU A 253 21.44 9.14 0.99
CA GLU A 253 22.89 9.20 1.14
C GLU A 253 23.23 9.68 2.56
N GLY A 254 23.97 8.87 3.31
CA GLY A 254 24.57 9.18 4.60
C GLY A 254 26.08 9.34 4.51
N ASP A 255 26.74 9.55 5.66
CA ASP A 255 28.18 9.85 5.72
C ASP A 255 29.07 8.69 5.21
N ASP A 256 28.63 7.44 5.42
CA ASP A 256 29.37 6.22 5.06
C ASP A 256 28.73 5.46 3.87
N GLY A 257 27.88 6.13 3.09
CA GLY A 257 27.13 5.56 1.96
C GLY A 257 25.62 5.58 2.19
N ASP A 258 24.87 4.78 1.42
CA ASP A 258 23.41 4.72 1.54
C ASP A 258 22.98 4.25 2.95
N GLU A 259 22.07 4.99 3.56
CA GLU A 259 21.49 4.71 4.87
C GLU A 259 19.97 4.56 4.75
N LEU A 260 19.43 3.52 5.37
CA LEU A 260 18.02 3.27 5.50
C LEU A 260 17.51 3.95 6.78
N TRP A 261 16.54 4.84 6.64
CA TRP A 261 15.83 5.49 7.73
C TRP A 261 14.39 4.98 7.77
N ILE A 262 13.96 4.43 8.90
CA ILE A 262 12.58 3.94 9.07
C ILE A 262 11.90 4.59 10.27
N ARG A 263 10.63 4.94 10.12
CA ARG A 263 9.72 5.39 11.18
C ARG A 263 8.50 4.48 11.18
N ALA A 264 7.98 4.16 12.37
CA ALA A 264 6.78 3.35 12.53
C ALA A 264 5.89 3.88 13.66
N VAL A 265 4.59 3.60 13.54
CA VAL A 265 3.57 3.90 14.55
C VAL A 265 2.59 2.75 14.67
N ALA A 266 2.24 2.39 15.90
CA ALA A 266 1.08 1.58 16.24
C ALA A 266 0.17 2.39 17.17
N LEU A 267 -1.15 2.40 16.91
CA LEU A 267 -2.11 3.18 17.70
C LEU A 267 -3.22 2.29 18.26
N SER A 268 -3.91 2.74 19.32
CA SER A 268 -5.24 2.23 19.63
C SER A 268 -6.22 2.65 18.53
N LEU A 269 -7.34 1.92 18.39
CA LEU A 269 -8.31 2.21 17.31
C LEU A 269 -8.91 3.62 17.41
N ASP A 270 -9.13 4.10 18.63
CA ASP A 270 -9.62 5.45 18.91
C ASP A 270 -8.53 6.55 18.80
N GLY A 271 -7.27 6.17 18.55
CA GLY A 271 -6.13 7.07 18.41
C GLY A 271 -5.66 7.73 19.72
N SER A 272 -6.19 7.33 20.88
CA SER A 272 -5.84 7.91 22.19
C SER A 272 -4.46 7.49 22.68
N LEU A 273 -3.99 6.30 22.31
CA LEU A 273 -2.68 5.76 22.64
C LEU A 273 -1.89 5.47 21.37
N ALA A 274 -0.57 5.68 21.43
CA ALA A 274 0.32 5.38 20.31
C ALA A 274 1.75 5.07 20.76
N VAL A 275 2.36 4.08 20.12
CA VAL A 275 3.80 3.82 20.16
C VAL A 275 4.40 4.30 18.85
N ARG A 276 5.33 5.26 18.92
CA ARG A 276 6.10 5.75 17.77
C ARG A 276 7.58 5.47 17.98
N ARG A 277 8.23 4.85 17.00
CA ARG A 277 9.67 4.57 17.03
C ARG A 277 10.28 4.82 15.65
N SER A 278 11.59 4.97 15.64
CA SER A 278 12.39 5.15 14.44
C SER A 278 13.73 4.47 14.60
N MET A 279 14.29 3.99 13.50
CA MET A 279 15.59 3.34 13.48
C MET A 279 16.33 3.67 12.18
N THR A 280 17.65 3.60 12.22
CA THR A 280 18.48 3.63 11.01
C THR A 280 19.31 2.37 10.90
N GLY A 281 19.80 2.12 9.69
CA GLY A 281 20.73 1.04 9.43
C GLY A 281 21.13 0.98 7.98
N ARG A 282 21.89 -0.05 7.62
CA ARG A 282 22.31 -0.24 6.23
C ARG A 282 21.17 -0.85 5.40
N PRO A 283 20.96 -0.42 4.14
CA PRO A 283 19.92 -0.99 3.26
C PRO A 283 20.02 -2.51 3.09
N GLU A 284 21.22 -3.10 3.13
CA GLU A 284 21.41 -4.55 3.00
C GLU A 284 20.88 -5.33 4.22
N ASP A 285 20.73 -4.68 5.37
CA ASP A 285 20.14 -5.24 6.60
C ASP A 285 18.69 -4.76 6.80
N ALA A 286 17.99 -4.35 5.74
CA ALA A 286 16.63 -3.77 5.85
C ALA A 286 15.67 -4.64 6.68
N ALA A 287 15.70 -5.96 6.51
CA ALA A 287 14.89 -6.88 7.30
C ALA A 287 15.28 -6.87 8.78
N GLY A 288 16.58 -6.89 9.10
CA GLY A 288 17.08 -6.83 10.48
C GLY A 288 16.75 -5.49 11.15
N VAL A 289 16.83 -4.38 10.43
CA VAL A 289 16.38 -3.06 10.91
C VAL A 289 14.89 -3.09 11.25
N GLY A 290 14.06 -3.64 10.36
CA GLY A 290 12.62 -3.79 10.60
C GLY A 290 12.31 -4.64 11.84
N HIS A 291 13.01 -5.75 12.02
CA HIS A 291 12.82 -6.67 13.16
C HIS A 291 13.14 -5.98 14.48
N ARG A 292 14.31 -5.34 14.58
CA ARG A 292 14.73 -4.63 15.80
C ARG A 292 13.78 -3.48 16.14
N LEU A 293 13.29 -2.75 15.14
CA LEU A 293 12.30 -1.69 15.36
C LEU A 293 10.97 -2.25 15.89
N ALA A 294 10.50 -3.37 15.35
CA ALA A 294 9.29 -4.02 15.82
C ALA A 294 9.44 -4.54 17.26
N GLU A 295 10.56 -5.18 17.59
CA GLU A 295 10.88 -5.64 18.95
C GLU A 295 10.85 -4.48 19.95
N GLU A 296 11.47 -3.34 19.62
CA GLU A 296 11.44 -2.13 20.46
C GLU A 296 10.00 -1.64 20.66
N MET A 297 9.21 -1.58 19.58
CA MET A 297 7.80 -1.20 19.67
C MET A 297 6.98 -2.15 20.55
N VAL A 298 7.23 -3.46 20.50
CA VAL A 298 6.55 -4.45 21.36
C VAL A 298 6.90 -4.23 22.83
N VAL A 299 8.19 -4.01 23.14
CA VAL A 299 8.65 -3.69 24.50
C VAL A 299 7.96 -2.43 25.03
N ASP A 300 7.71 -1.46 24.16
CA ASP A 300 7.01 -0.21 24.49
C ASP A 300 5.48 -0.32 24.51
N GLY A 301 4.93 -1.52 24.36
CA GLY A 301 3.51 -1.80 24.51
C GLY A 301 2.68 -1.76 23.24
N ALA A 302 3.30 -1.75 22.04
CA ALA A 302 2.57 -1.75 20.78
C ALA A 302 1.63 -2.96 20.64
N GLY A 303 2.03 -4.14 21.15
CA GLY A 303 1.19 -5.35 21.10
C GLY A 303 -0.17 -5.16 21.77
N SER A 304 -0.20 -4.54 22.95
CA SER A 304 -1.45 -4.30 23.68
C SER A 304 -2.41 -3.37 22.94
N LEU A 305 -1.89 -2.42 22.15
CA LEU A 305 -2.73 -1.51 21.34
C LEU A 305 -3.43 -2.23 20.18
N LEU A 306 -2.83 -3.33 19.69
CA LEU A 306 -3.31 -4.07 18.52
C LEU A 306 -4.29 -5.20 18.88
N GLU A 307 -4.30 -5.63 20.15
CA GLU A 307 -5.23 -6.64 20.69
C GLU A 307 -6.62 -6.08 21.00
N GLU A 308 -6.76 -4.76 21.15
CA GLU A 308 -8.05 -4.09 21.36
C GLU A 308 -8.94 -4.23 20.12
N ARG A 309 -9.66 -5.35 20.03
CA ARG A 309 -10.72 -5.55 19.05
C ARG A 309 -11.93 -4.73 19.47
N VAL A 310 -12.51 -3.98 18.53
CA VAL A 310 -13.85 -3.40 18.72
C VAL A 310 -14.82 -4.56 19.03
N PRO A 311 -15.63 -4.45 20.10
CA PRO A 311 -16.65 -5.45 20.43
C PRO A 311 -17.68 -5.64 19.31
#